data_AF-A0A933XGD8-F1
#
_entry.id   AF-A0A933XGD8-F1
#
_cell.length_a   1.000
_cell.length_b   1.000
_cell.length_c   1.000
_cell.angle_alpha   90.00
_cell.angle_beta   90.00
_cell.angle_gamma   90.00
#
_symmetry.space_group_name_H-M   'P 1'
#
loop_
_entity.id
_entity.type
_entity.pdbx_description
1 polymer ?
#
loop_
_entity_poly.entity_id
_entity_poly.type
_entity_poly.pdbx_seq_one_letter_code
_entity_poly.pdbx_strand_id
1 'polypeptide(L)'
;MESIRFRRGSLRRLTGGAGFTLVELMVVLAIITIITLTALVSQSSFNKTLVLANTAYDVALVLRSAQTYGLGSRAIASTANAGYGLRFQNGATFTLFADSYPGPSAANCHSLPDGGASAPDARPGNCVYDASQNERVKDYTLGNGIVINNLCAYNGSWSCSLSSLDVVFARPNADTFMSTNGLYSAAISKACLTVFSPQGGSRYVSVAASGQIIANASSCP
;
A
#
# COMPACT_ATOMS: atom_id res chain seq x y z
N MET A 1 -72.49 34.83 52.74
CA MET A 1 -71.96 34.90 51.36
C MET A 1 -70.63 35.61 51.40
N GLU A 2 -69.59 34.86 51.08
CA GLU A 2 -68.16 35.15 51.32
C GLU A 2 -67.62 36.37 50.58
N SER A 3 -66.74 37.11 51.25
CA SER A 3 -65.98 38.22 50.70
C SER A 3 -64.72 37.73 49.99
N ILE A 4 -64.67 37.95 48.68
CA ILE A 4 -63.53 37.59 47.82
C ILE A 4 -62.40 38.61 48.07
N ARG A 5 -61.33 38.18 48.74
CA ARG A 5 -60.09 38.96 48.89
C ARG A 5 -59.21 38.82 47.63
N PHE A 6 -59.00 39.93 46.93
CA PHE A 6 -58.04 40.03 45.83
C PHE A 6 -56.60 39.98 46.39
N ARG A 7 -55.87 38.88 46.14
CA ARG A 7 -54.42 38.83 46.37
C ARG A 7 -53.71 39.57 45.23
N ARG A 8 -53.06 40.69 45.54
CA ARG A 8 -52.08 41.35 44.64
C ARG A 8 -50.91 40.39 44.40
N GLY A 9 -50.85 39.81 43.20
CA GLY A 9 -49.66 39.13 42.70
C GLY A 9 -48.53 40.14 42.50
N SER A 10 -47.47 40.00 43.28
CA SER A 10 -46.21 40.73 43.10
C SER A 10 -45.65 40.44 41.71
N LEU A 11 -45.62 41.45 40.84
CA LEU A 11 -44.94 41.38 39.55
C LEU A 11 -43.44 41.25 39.83
N ARG A 12 -42.90 40.05 39.60
CA ARG A 12 -41.45 39.82 39.59
C ARG A 12 -40.84 40.68 38.48
N ARG A 13 -39.98 41.60 38.90
CA ARG A 13 -39.07 42.37 38.04
C ARG A 13 -38.29 41.39 37.17
N LEU A 14 -38.47 41.47 35.84
CA LEU A 14 -37.50 40.92 34.90
C LEU A 14 -36.23 41.75 35.09
N THR A 15 -35.27 41.22 35.83
CA THR A 15 -33.90 41.75 35.85
C THR A 15 -33.39 41.70 34.42
N GLY A 16 -33.14 42.86 33.83
CA GLY A 16 -32.60 42.97 32.47
C GLY A 16 -31.36 42.11 32.36
N GLY A 17 -31.39 41.12 31.45
CA GLY A 17 -30.23 40.29 31.16
C GLY A 17 -29.10 41.19 30.68
N ALA A 18 -27.96 41.13 31.36
CA ALA A 18 -26.76 41.80 30.91
C ALA A 18 -26.41 41.30 29.50
N GLY A 19 -26.42 42.20 28.52
CA GLY A 19 -25.95 41.90 27.16
C GLY A 19 -24.43 41.72 27.16
N PHE A 20 -23.93 40.92 26.21
CA PHE A 20 -22.49 40.78 25.97
C PHE A 20 -21.87 42.14 25.61
N THR A 21 -20.71 42.44 26.17
CA THR A 21 -19.97 43.65 25.78
C THR A 21 -19.31 43.45 24.41
N LEU A 22 -19.16 44.52 23.62
CA LEU A 22 -18.57 44.45 22.27
C LEU A 22 -17.14 43.88 22.30
N VAL A 23 -16.38 44.22 23.35
CA VAL A 23 -15.01 43.73 23.57
C VAL A 23 -14.99 42.22 23.82
N GLU A 24 -15.96 41.70 24.59
CA GLU A 24 -16.04 40.28 24.93
C GLU A 24 -16.38 39.42 23.70
N LEU A 25 -17.25 39.92 22.81
CA LEU A 25 -17.52 39.29 21.51
C LEU A 25 -16.28 39.26 20.61
N MET A 26 -15.45 40.31 20.63
CA MET A 26 -14.20 40.34 19.87
C MET A 26 -13.19 39.28 20.37
N VAL A 27 -13.06 39.12 21.69
CA VAL A 27 -12.17 38.11 22.28
C VAL A 27 -12.63 36.70 21.92
N VAL A 28 -13.93 36.42 21.96
CA VAL A 28 -14.48 35.10 21.59
C VAL A 28 -14.21 34.78 20.12
N LEU A 29 -14.42 35.73 19.20
CA LEU A 29 -14.12 35.54 17.79
C LEU A 29 -12.61 35.32 17.55
N ALA A 30 -11.74 36.02 18.29
CA ALA A 30 -10.30 35.80 18.22
C ALA A 30 -9.92 34.37 18.65
N ILE A 31 -10.51 33.85 19.72
CA ILE A 31 -10.22 32.48 20.18
C ILE A 31 -10.74 31.43 19.18
N ILE A 32 -11.97 31.60 18.66
CA ILE A 32 -12.56 30.67 17.68
C ILE A 32 -11.72 30.61 16.40
N THR A 33 -11.26 31.75 15.90
CA THR A 33 -10.40 31.80 14.69
C THR A 33 -9.07 31.08 14.93
N ILE A 34 -8.43 31.25 16.09
CA ILE A 34 -7.20 30.53 16.42
C ILE A 34 -7.43 29.01 16.50
N ILE A 35 -8.50 28.57 17.16
CA ILE A 35 -8.81 27.13 17.30
C ILE A 35 -9.15 26.51 15.93
N THR A 36 -9.97 27.20 15.13
CA THR A 36 -10.35 26.69 13.80
C THR A 36 -9.15 26.59 12.84
N LEU A 37 -8.21 27.55 12.88
CA LEU A 37 -6.99 27.48 12.09
C LEU A 37 -6.11 26.28 12.49
N THR A 38 -5.91 26.05 13.79
CA THR A 38 -5.10 24.91 14.26
C THR A 38 -5.76 23.57 13.93
N ALA A 39 -7.08 23.47 14.03
CA ALA A 39 -7.84 22.29 13.63
C ALA A 39 -7.76 22.01 12.12
N LEU A 40 -7.82 23.04 11.27
CA LEU A 40 -7.77 22.85 9.82
C LEU A 40 -6.39 22.37 9.34
N VAL A 41 -5.32 22.90 9.93
CA VAL A 41 -3.94 22.48 9.64
C VAL A 41 -3.71 21.02 10.06
N SER A 42 -4.21 20.62 11.24
CA SER A 42 -4.06 19.25 11.73
C SER A 42 -4.87 18.23 10.91
N GLN A 43 -6.06 18.61 10.44
CA GLN A 43 -6.87 17.75 9.58
C GLN A 43 -6.20 17.48 8.22
N SER A 44 -5.54 18.48 7.64
CA SER A 44 -4.82 18.34 6.37
C SER A 44 -3.63 17.39 6.48
N SER A 45 -2.83 17.48 7.55
CA SER A 45 -1.67 16.58 7.74
C SER A 45 -2.09 15.13 8.04
N PHE A 46 -3.18 14.94 8.79
CA PHE A 46 -3.73 13.62 9.08
C PHE A 46 -4.24 12.93 7.80
N ASN A 47 -5.03 13.64 6.99
CA ASN A 47 -5.59 13.09 5.75
C ASN A 47 -4.48 12.59 4.80
N LYS A 48 -3.39 13.34 4.66
CA LYS A 48 -2.23 12.93 3.83
C LYS A 48 -1.58 11.65 4.35
N THR A 49 -1.38 11.56 5.67
CA THR A 49 -0.75 10.39 6.30
C THR A 49 -1.63 9.15 6.16
N LEU A 50 -2.95 9.31 6.28
CA LEU A 50 -3.91 8.23 6.13
C LEU A 50 -3.94 7.70 4.69
N VAL A 51 -4.02 8.60 3.70
CA VAL A 51 -4.01 8.22 2.29
C VAL A 51 -2.73 7.45 1.94
N LEU A 52 -1.57 7.94 2.39
CA LEU A 52 -0.29 7.28 2.14
C LEU A 52 -0.20 5.92 2.85
N ALA A 53 -0.67 5.81 4.08
CA ALA A 53 -0.73 4.53 4.80
C ALA A 53 -1.63 3.53 4.06
N ASN A 54 -2.83 3.95 3.64
CA ASN A 54 -3.76 3.11 2.89
C ASN A 54 -3.12 2.60 1.60
N THR A 55 -2.41 3.46 0.83
CA THR A 55 -1.73 2.99 -0.39
C THR A 55 -0.64 1.96 -0.12
N ALA A 56 0.11 2.08 0.99
CA ALA A 56 1.11 1.07 1.36
C ALA A 56 0.44 -0.26 1.76
N TYR A 57 -0.70 -0.21 2.45
CA TYR A 57 -1.53 -1.39 2.74
C TYR A 57 -2.10 -2.01 1.47
N ASP A 58 -2.55 -1.22 0.50
CA ASP A 58 -3.07 -1.70 -0.78
C ASP A 58 -1.97 -2.44 -1.56
N VAL A 59 -0.76 -1.87 -1.66
CA VAL A 59 0.39 -2.55 -2.29
C VAL A 59 0.69 -3.88 -1.59
N ALA A 60 0.74 -3.89 -0.25
CA ALA A 60 0.97 -5.10 0.52
C ALA A 60 -0.17 -6.13 0.38
N LEU A 61 -1.41 -5.68 0.19
CA LEU A 61 -2.55 -6.54 -0.07
C LEU A 61 -2.43 -7.20 -1.45
N VAL A 62 -2.06 -6.45 -2.48
CA VAL A 62 -1.86 -7.03 -3.81
C VAL A 62 -0.71 -8.04 -3.80
N LEU A 63 0.39 -7.77 -3.08
CA LEU A 63 1.47 -8.75 -2.85
C LEU A 63 0.94 -10.06 -2.25
N ARG A 64 0.09 -9.99 -1.22
CA ARG A 64 -0.52 -11.20 -0.63
C ARG A 64 -1.46 -11.92 -1.59
N SER A 65 -2.16 -11.17 -2.45
CA SER A 65 -3.00 -11.77 -3.48
C SER A 65 -2.15 -12.52 -4.53
N ALA A 66 -1.03 -11.96 -4.95
CA ALA A 66 -0.08 -12.60 -5.86
C ALA A 66 0.49 -13.88 -5.23
N GLN A 67 0.86 -13.83 -3.94
CA GLN A 67 1.28 -15.02 -3.19
C GLN A 67 0.22 -16.11 -3.19
N THR A 68 -1.05 -15.76 -2.93
CA THR A 68 -2.15 -16.72 -2.94
C THR A 68 -2.37 -17.32 -4.33
N TYR A 69 -2.28 -16.52 -5.41
CA TYR A 69 -2.42 -17.03 -6.78
C TYR A 69 -1.26 -17.95 -7.19
N GLY A 70 -0.02 -17.58 -6.84
CA GLY A 70 1.18 -18.35 -7.16
C GLY A 70 1.28 -19.68 -6.39
N LEU A 71 0.93 -19.67 -5.10
CA LEU A 71 0.90 -20.89 -4.29
C LEU A 71 -0.31 -21.78 -4.62
N GLY A 72 -1.45 -21.16 -4.97
CA GLY A 72 -2.69 -21.84 -5.35
C GLY A 72 -2.71 -22.40 -6.77
N SER A 73 -1.63 -22.25 -7.55
CA SER A 73 -1.55 -22.72 -8.94
C SER A 73 -2.70 -22.23 -9.82
N ARG A 74 -3.03 -20.94 -9.73
CA ARG A 74 -4.11 -20.41 -10.56
C ARG A 74 -3.72 -20.53 -12.05
N ALA A 75 -4.53 -21.21 -12.84
CA ALA A 75 -4.29 -21.30 -14.27
C ALA A 75 -4.61 -19.96 -14.94
N ILE A 76 -3.82 -19.62 -15.95
CA ILE A 76 -4.07 -18.47 -16.81
C ILE A 76 -3.90 -18.88 -18.26
N ALA A 77 -4.85 -18.50 -19.12
CA ALA A 77 -4.96 -19.02 -20.48
C ALA A 77 -4.85 -20.56 -20.50
N SER A 78 -3.85 -21.11 -21.20
CA SER A 78 -3.56 -22.55 -21.27
C SER A 78 -2.45 -23.01 -20.33
N THR A 79 -1.90 -22.12 -19.50
CA THR A 79 -0.73 -22.39 -18.67
C THR A 79 -1.15 -22.60 -17.21
N ALA A 80 -1.00 -23.84 -16.74
CA ALA A 80 -1.12 -24.19 -15.33
C ALA A 80 0.21 -23.99 -14.60
N ASN A 81 0.19 -23.92 -13.27
CA ASN A 81 1.39 -23.81 -12.42
C ASN A 81 2.27 -22.58 -12.65
N ALA A 82 1.79 -21.56 -13.36
CA ALA A 82 2.50 -20.30 -13.51
C ALA A 82 2.71 -19.63 -12.14
N GLY A 83 3.89 -19.02 -11.95
CA GLY A 83 4.11 -18.12 -10.83
C GLY A 83 3.25 -16.87 -10.97
N TYR A 84 2.96 -16.18 -9.87
CA TYR A 84 2.32 -14.88 -9.91
C TYR A 84 3.21 -13.87 -9.22
N GLY A 85 3.38 -12.72 -9.84
CA GLY A 85 4.27 -11.70 -9.31
C GLY A 85 3.85 -10.29 -9.63
N LEU A 86 4.53 -9.37 -8.98
CA LEU A 86 4.34 -7.94 -9.12
C LEU A 86 5.61 -7.30 -9.66
N ARG A 87 5.46 -6.53 -10.73
CA ARG A 87 6.52 -5.65 -11.22
C ARG A 87 6.32 -4.27 -10.67
N PHE A 88 7.33 -3.79 -9.96
CA PHE A 88 7.46 -2.42 -9.51
C PHE A 88 8.47 -1.68 -10.37
N GLN A 89 8.15 -0.45 -10.70
CA GLN A 89 9.01 0.52 -11.36
C GLN A 89 8.76 1.88 -10.69
N ASN A 90 9.71 2.81 -10.85
CA ASN A 90 9.49 4.15 -10.36
C ASN A 90 8.35 4.81 -11.14
N GLY A 91 7.34 5.30 -10.41
CA GLY A 91 6.14 5.86 -11.01
C GLY A 91 4.87 5.56 -10.22
N ALA A 92 3.71 5.87 -10.81
CA ALA A 92 2.41 5.70 -10.19
C ALA A 92 1.75 4.34 -10.46
N THR A 93 2.41 3.44 -11.21
CA THR A 93 1.81 2.19 -11.67
C THR A 93 2.67 0.98 -11.34
N PHE A 94 2.01 -0.13 -11.02
CA PHE A 94 2.64 -1.43 -10.89
C PHE A 94 1.74 -2.51 -11.47
N THR A 95 2.34 -3.59 -11.97
CA THR A 95 1.63 -4.62 -12.74
C THR A 95 1.66 -5.94 -12.01
N LEU A 96 0.49 -6.54 -11.80
CA LEU A 96 0.35 -7.95 -11.43
C LEU A 96 0.40 -8.78 -12.72
N PHE A 97 1.31 -9.74 -12.77
CA PHE A 97 1.53 -10.58 -13.92
C PHE A 97 1.56 -12.06 -13.53
N ALA A 98 1.34 -12.92 -14.51
CA ALA A 98 1.56 -14.35 -14.41
C ALA A 98 2.85 -14.72 -15.14
N ASP A 99 3.70 -15.44 -14.44
CA ASP A 99 4.98 -15.91 -14.94
C ASP A 99 4.82 -17.22 -15.71
N SER A 100 4.36 -17.10 -16.96
CA SER A 100 4.04 -18.23 -17.85
C SER A 100 5.07 -18.47 -18.95
N TYR A 101 6.12 -17.64 -19.02
CA TYR A 101 7.15 -17.71 -20.06
C TYR A 101 8.53 -17.42 -19.43
N PRO A 102 9.61 -18.11 -19.85
CA PRO A 102 9.66 -19.21 -20.81
C PRO A 102 9.01 -20.49 -20.28
N GLY A 103 8.87 -21.51 -21.13
CA GLY A 103 8.40 -22.83 -20.69
C GLY A 103 9.31 -23.44 -19.60
N PRO A 104 8.87 -24.53 -18.94
CA PRO A 104 9.63 -25.14 -17.86
C PRO A 104 11.03 -25.56 -18.31
N SER A 105 12.07 -25.10 -17.61
CA SER A 105 13.46 -25.38 -17.93
C SER A 105 14.32 -25.35 -16.67
N ALA A 106 15.35 -26.19 -16.62
CA ALA A 106 16.32 -26.20 -15.51
C ALA A 106 17.17 -24.92 -15.45
N ALA A 107 17.17 -24.11 -16.51
CA ALA A 107 17.86 -22.81 -16.55
C ALA A 107 17.05 -21.68 -15.91
N ASN A 108 15.80 -21.94 -15.54
CA ASN A 108 14.93 -20.93 -14.94
C ASN A 108 15.11 -20.87 -13.41
N CYS A 109 14.42 -19.93 -12.77
CA CYS A 109 14.37 -19.83 -11.31
C CYS A 109 13.71 -21.03 -10.61
N HIS A 110 13.02 -21.89 -11.35
CA HIS A 110 12.38 -23.09 -10.84
C HIS A 110 13.19 -24.33 -11.19
N SER A 111 13.46 -25.18 -10.20
CA SER A 111 14.01 -26.51 -10.46
C SER A 111 13.00 -27.37 -11.21
N LEU A 112 13.48 -28.18 -12.14
CA LEU A 112 12.65 -29.18 -12.80
C LEU A 112 12.26 -30.29 -11.81
N PRO A 113 11.03 -30.80 -11.88
CA PRO A 113 10.64 -32.01 -11.16
C PRO A 113 11.31 -33.24 -11.79
N ASP A 114 11.21 -34.38 -11.10
CA ASP A 114 11.82 -35.65 -11.56
C ASP A 114 11.33 -36.08 -12.95
N GLY A 115 10.10 -35.71 -13.33
CA GLY A 115 9.53 -35.96 -14.66
C GLY A 115 9.99 -34.99 -15.76
N GLY A 116 10.90 -34.06 -15.44
CA GLY A 116 11.43 -33.06 -16.37
C GLY A 116 10.43 -31.96 -16.76
N ALA A 117 10.71 -31.27 -17.87
CA ALA A 117 9.92 -30.12 -18.32
C ALA A 117 8.48 -30.45 -18.75
N SER A 118 8.20 -31.70 -19.10
CA SER A 118 6.89 -32.17 -19.55
C SER A 118 6.02 -32.70 -18.40
N ALA A 119 6.54 -32.71 -17.18
CA ALA A 119 5.80 -33.21 -16.02
C ALA A 119 4.61 -32.30 -15.69
N PRO A 120 3.50 -32.85 -15.17
CA PRO A 120 2.32 -32.06 -14.82
C PRO A 120 2.57 -31.07 -13.66
N ASP A 121 3.65 -31.25 -12.91
CA ASP A 121 4.12 -30.36 -11.83
C ASP A 121 5.30 -29.46 -12.25
N ALA A 122 5.69 -29.52 -13.53
CA ALA A 122 6.67 -28.61 -14.09
C ALA A 122 6.12 -27.17 -14.10
N ARG A 123 7.03 -26.22 -13.88
CA ARG A 123 6.71 -24.81 -13.64
C ARG A 123 7.35 -23.95 -14.73
N PRO A 124 6.54 -23.20 -15.50
CA PRO A 124 7.06 -22.22 -16.44
C PRO A 124 7.49 -20.96 -15.68
N GLY A 125 8.15 -20.05 -16.39
CA GLY A 125 8.57 -18.76 -15.88
C GLY A 125 10.04 -18.69 -15.51
N ASN A 126 10.61 -17.49 -15.57
CA ASN A 126 12.00 -17.16 -15.22
C ASN A 126 12.09 -16.26 -13.97
N CYS A 127 10.97 -16.06 -13.27
CA CYS A 127 10.78 -15.15 -12.14
C CYS A 127 11.02 -13.68 -12.48
N VAL A 128 10.91 -13.31 -13.76
CA VAL A 128 11.07 -11.96 -14.28
C VAL A 128 9.79 -11.58 -15.02
N TYR A 129 9.46 -10.30 -15.03
CA TYR A 129 8.40 -9.82 -15.91
C TYR A 129 8.94 -9.45 -17.29
N ASP A 130 8.47 -10.17 -18.30
CA ASP A 130 8.66 -9.90 -19.72
C ASP A 130 7.37 -9.34 -20.34
N ALA A 131 7.39 -8.04 -20.64
CA ALA A 131 6.21 -7.26 -21.05
C ALA A 131 5.52 -7.73 -22.34
N SER A 132 6.18 -8.55 -23.17
CA SER A 132 5.69 -9.08 -24.44
C SER A 132 5.30 -10.56 -24.40
N GLN A 133 5.65 -11.29 -23.34
CA GLN A 133 5.46 -12.75 -23.24
C GLN A 133 4.65 -13.16 -22.00
N ASN A 134 4.79 -12.43 -20.89
CA ASN A 134 4.00 -12.69 -19.69
C ASN A 134 2.58 -12.14 -19.82
N GLU A 135 1.63 -12.93 -19.31
CA GLU A 135 0.24 -12.51 -19.25
C GLU A 135 0.05 -11.46 -18.15
N ARG A 136 -0.49 -10.30 -18.52
CA ARG A 136 -0.81 -9.23 -17.57
C ARG A 136 -2.15 -9.50 -16.93
N VAL A 137 -2.14 -9.77 -15.63
CA VAL A 137 -3.37 -10.06 -14.88
C VAL A 137 -4.12 -8.77 -14.59
N LYS A 138 -3.41 -7.75 -14.09
CA LYS A 138 -4.00 -6.46 -13.74
C LYS A 138 -2.94 -5.39 -13.53
N ASP A 139 -3.17 -4.20 -14.09
CA ASP A 139 -2.42 -3.00 -13.77
C ASP A 139 -3.09 -2.24 -12.62
N TYR A 140 -2.28 -1.75 -11.70
CA TYR A 140 -2.72 -0.95 -10.56
C TYR A 140 -2.11 0.45 -10.66
N THR A 141 -2.97 1.47 -10.59
CA THR A 141 -2.59 2.87 -10.55
C THR A 141 -2.76 3.41 -9.13
N LEU A 142 -1.69 3.93 -8.55
CA LEU A 142 -1.69 4.64 -7.28
C LEU A 142 -2.41 5.98 -7.44
N GLY A 143 -3.42 6.23 -6.59
CA GLY A 143 -4.18 7.48 -6.60
C GLY A 143 -3.46 8.64 -5.91
N ASN A 144 -4.07 9.83 -5.95
CA ASN A 144 -3.65 11.00 -5.18
C ASN A 144 -2.22 11.51 -5.46
N GLY A 145 -1.69 11.23 -6.66
CA GLY A 145 -0.33 11.61 -7.07
C GLY A 145 0.77 10.84 -6.34
N ILE A 146 0.42 9.77 -5.62
CA ILE A 146 1.39 8.92 -4.92
C ILE A 146 2.17 8.10 -5.95
N VAL A 147 3.47 8.00 -5.72
CA VAL A 147 4.39 7.29 -6.61
C VAL A 147 5.31 6.37 -5.81
N ILE A 148 5.74 5.30 -6.46
CA ILE A 148 6.90 4.51 -6.04
C ILE A 148 8.12 5.31 -6.46
N ASN A 149 8.90 5.76 -5.48
CA ASN A 149 10.04 6.64 -5.72
C ASN A 149 11.38 5.90 -5.72
N ASN A 150 11.50 4.86 -4.88
CA ASN A 150 12.75 4.14 -4.72
C ASN A 150 12.51 2.64 -4.49
N LEU A 151 13.40 1.83 -5.04
CA LEU A 151 13.35 0.37 -5.03
C LEU A 151 14.71 -0.15 -4.55
N CYS A 152 14.70 -0.90 -3.45
CA CYS A 152 15.89 -1.46 -2.83
C CYS A 152 15.81 -2.97 -2.75
N ALA A 153 16.93 -3.65 -3.01
CA ALA A 153 17.10 -5.08 -2.80
C ALA A 153 18.36 -5.37 -1.97
N TYR A 154 18.30 -6.38 -1.12
CA TYR A 154 19.39 -6.79 -0.25
C TYR A 154 19.95 -8.15 -0.68
N ASN A 155 21.20 -8.15 -1.12
CA ASN A 155 21.98 -9.33 -1.49
C ASN A 155 23.36 -9.23 -0.83
N GLY A 156 23.43 -9.44 0.48
CA GLY A 156 24.62 -9.18 1.31
C GLY A 156 24.87 -7.68 1.58
N SER A 157 24.49 -6.81 0.64
CA SER A 157 24.44 -5.35 0.77
C SER A 157 23.18 -4.79 0.11
N TRP A 158 22.78 -3.58 0.49
CA TRP A 158 21.62 -2.89 -0.09
C TRP A 158 21.99 -2.21 -1.41
N SER A 159 21.20 -2.48 -2.44
CA SER A 159 21.24 -1.78 -3.73
C SER A 159 19.90 -1.10 -3.95
N CYS A 160 19.90 0.23 -4.01
CA CYS A 160 18.68 1.05 -4.14
C CYS A 160 18.57 1.76 -5.50
N SER A 161 19.53 1.59 -6.40
CA SER A 161 19.49 2.20 -7.74
C SER A 161 18.86 1.23 -8.74
N LEU A 162 17.65 0.77 -8.45
CA LEU A 162 16.95 -0.23 -9.28
C LEU A 162 15.91 0.45 -10.18
N SER A 163 15.91 0.09 -11.47
CA SER A 163 14.90 0.52 -12.44
C SER A 163 13.62 -0.31 -12.34
N SER A 164 13.75 -1.58 -11.96
CA SER A 164 12.61 -2.45 -11.72
C SER A 164 12.90 -3.49 -10.65
N LEU A 165 11.86 -3.89 -9.94
CA LEU A 165 11.86 -4.96 -8.96
C LEU A 165 10.66 -5.86 -9.24
N ASP A 166 10.92 -7.12 -9.57
CA ASP A 166 9.90 -8.13 -9.75
C ASP A 166 9.90 -9.05 -8.52
N VAL A 167 8.72 -9.29 -7.94
CA VAL A 167 8.54 -10.18 -6.79
C VAL A 167 7.54 -11.25 -7.20
N VAL A 168 8.00 -12.50 -7.35
CA VAL A 168 7.23 -13.64 -7.87
C VAL A 168 7.08 -14.70 -6.78
N PHE A 169 5.88 -15.27 -6.71
CA PHE A 169 5.54 -16.39 -5.85
C PHE A 169 5.11 -17.57 -6.72
N ALA A 170 5.63 -18.75 -6.43
CA ALA A 170 5.31 -19.94 -7.19
C ALA A 170 5.36 -21.18 -6.30
N ARG A 171 4.34 -22.04 -6.43
CA ARG A 171 4.32 -23.36 -5.77
C ARG A 171 5.59 -24.19 -6.07
N PRO A 172 5.91 -25.20 -5.24
CA PRO A 172 5.44 -25.39 -3.88
C PRO A 172 6.20 -24.51 -2.88
N ASN A 173 7.13 -23.67 -3.35
CA ASN A 173 7.95 -22.88 -2.44
C ASN A 173 7.18 -21.64 -1.94
N ALA A 174 7.08 -21.51 -0.63
CA ALA A 174 6.53 -20.31 0.00
C ALA A 174 7.50 -19.11 -0.07
N ASP A 175 8.78 -19.38 -0.37
CA ASP A 175 9.78 -18.36 -0.60
C ASP A 175 9.44 -17.51 -1.83
N THR A 176 9.85 -16.26 -1.78
CA THR A 176 9.67 -15.31 -2.87
C THR A 176 10.89 -15.32 -3.77
N PHE A 177 10.65 -15.36 -5.07
CA PHE A 177 11.66 -15.13 -6.07
C PHE A 177 11.70 -13.64 -6.38
N MET A 178 12.85 -13.00 -6.18
CA MET A 178 13.03 -11.58 -6.44
C MET A 178 14.01 -11.38 -7.60
N SER A 179 13.64 -10.50 -8.51
CA SER A 179 14.45 -10.13 -9.66
C SER A 179 14.60 -8.62 -9.73
N THR A 180 15.79 -8.16 -10.11
CA THR A 180 16.09 -6.73 -10.20
C THR A 180 16.54 -6.39 -11.61
N ASN A 181 16.05 -5.26 -12.13
CA ASN A 181 16.40 -4.76 -13.46
C ASN A 181 16.22 -5.81 -14.59
N GLY A 182 15.22 -6.69 -14.46
CA GLY A 182 14.93 -7.74 -15.43
C GLY A 182 15.84 -8.98 -15.32
N LEU A 183 16.58 -9.14 -14.23
CA LEU A 183 17.46 -10.29 -14.00
C LEU A 183 17.12 -10.96 -12.68
N TYR A 184 16.88 -12.27 -12.73
CA TYR A 184 16.66 -13.09 -11.54
C TYR A 184 17.98 -13.35 -10.80
N SER A 185 17.93 -13.22 -9.47
CA SER A 185 19.06 -13.55 -8.60
C SER A 185 18.57 -14.20 -7.31
N ALA A 186 18.90 -15.48 -7.13
CA ALA A 186 18.56 -16.27 -5.94
C ALA A 186 19.22 -15.74 -4.64
N ALA A 187 20.12 -14.76 -4.74
CA ALA A 187 20.86 -14.22 -3.59
C ALA A 187 20.16 -13.01 -2.93
N ILE A 188 19.05 -12.52 -3.51
CA ILE A 188 18.26 -11.46 -2.91
C ILE A 188 17.42 -12.04 -1.77
N SER A 189 17.66 -11.54 -0.55
CA SER A 189 16.97 -12.02 0.66
C SER A 189 15.90 -11.07 1.18
N LYS A 190 15.95 -9.78 0.82
CA LYS A 190 14.93 -8.78 1.17
C LYS A 190 14.80 -7.75 0.06
N ALA A 191 13.61 -7.20 -0.11
CA ALA A 191 13.34 -6.03 -0.92
C ALA A 191 12.55 -5.00 -0.11
N CYS A 192 12.76 -3.73 -0.43
CA CYS A 192 12.10 -2.61 0.21
C CYS A 192 11.72 -1.59 -0.86
N LEU A 193 10.48 -1.15 -0.84
CA LEU A 193 9.98 -0.13 -1.77
C LEU A 193 9.48 1.08 -0.99
N THR A 194 9.75 2.26 -1.53
CA THR A 194 9.36 3.55 -0.94
C THR A 194 8.19 4.13 -1.70
N VAL A 195 7.06 4.23 -1.02
CA VAL A 195 5.86 4.91 -1.49
C VAL A 195 5.93 6.36 -1.02
N PHE A 196 5.91 7.30 -1.96
CA PHE A 196 6.09 8.73 -1.72
C PHE A 196 4.84 9.50 -2.13
N SER A 197 4.45 10.47 -1.28
CA SER A 197 3.41 11.45 -1.62
C SER A 197 4.03 12.81 -1.93
N PRO A 198 3.69 13.45 -3.07
CA PRO A 198 4.13 14.81 -3.37
C PRO A 198 3.59 15.84 -2.36
N GLN A 199 2.54 15.48 -1.61
CA GLN A 199 1.96 16.33 -0.56
C GLN A 199 2.71 16.25 0.77
N GLY A 200 3.75 15.40 0.85
CA GLY A 200 4.61 15.18 2.00
C GLY A 200 4.48 13.78 2.60
N GLY A 201 5.63 13.17 2.92
CA GLY A 201 5.73 11.88 3.61
C GLY A 201 6.10 10.71 2.71
N SER A 202 6.69 9.69 3.35
CA SER A 202 7.04 8.41 2.72
C SER A 202 6.58 7.26 3.62
N ARG A 203 6.15 6.16 3.00
CA ARG A 203 5.89 4.88 3.65
C ARG A 203 6.69 3.79 2.98
N TYR A 204 7.02 2.76 3.74
CA TYR A 204 7.91 1.69 3.30
C TYR A 204 7.15 0.37 3.33
N VAL A 205 7.20 -0.37 2.23
CA VAL A 205 6.72 -1.74 2.17
C VAL A 205 7.94 -2.63 1.98
N SER A 206 8.08 -3.67 2.80
CA SER A 206 9.17 -4.63 2.66
C SER A 206 8.65 -6.03 2.42
N VAL A 207 9.43 -6.77 1.64
CA VAL A 207 9.20 -8.19 1.34
C VAL A 207 10.49 -8.94 1.67
N ALA A 208 10.38 -10.07 2.34
CA ALA A 208 11.52 -10.96 2.59
C ALA A 208 11.44 -12.19 1.69
N ALA A 209 12.60 -12.79 1.39
CA ALA A 209 12.69 -14.04 0.64
C ALA A 209 11.88 -15.18 1.26
N SER A 210 11.60 -15.14 2.56
CA SER A 210 10.75 -16.12 3.25
C SER A 210 9.24 -15.98 2.99
N GLY A 211 8.80 -15.03 2.15
CA GLY A 211 7.38 -14.75 1.92
C GLY A 211 6.77 -13.73 2.88
N GLN A 212 7.54 -13.17 3.82
CA GLN A 212 7.03 -12.15 4.74
C GLN A 212 6.78 -10.83 4.01
N ILE A 213 5.59 -10.25 4.19
CA ILE A 213 5.19 -8.95 3.62
C ILE A 213 4.82 -7.99 4.77
N ILE A 214 5.50 -6.84 4.84
CA ILE A 214 5.28 -5.80 5.86
C ILE A 214 4.86 -4.51 5.15
N ALA A 215 3.65 -4.03 5.42
CA ALA A 215 3.07 -2.85 4.78
C ALA A 215 3.54 -1.51 5.37
N ASN A 216 4.13 -1.53 6.56
CA ASN A 216 4.59 -0.34 7.28
C ASN A 216 5.94 -0.63 7.92
N ALA A 217 6.94 -0.89 7.09
CA ALA A 217 8.31 -1.03 7.57
C ALA A 217 8.79 0.31 8.18
N SER A 218 9.63 0.24 9.21
CA SER A 218 10.14 1.42 9.91
C SER A 218 11.03 2.29 9.03
N SER A 219 11.76 1.66 8.09
CA SER A 219 12.65 2.32 7.15
C SER A 219 12.93 1.42 5.93
N CYS A 220 13.19 2.06 4.79
CA CYS A 220 14.05 1.51 3.74
C CYS A 220 15.43 2.19 3.84
N PRO A 221 16.51 1.50 3.44
CA PRO A 221 17.83 2.11 3.28
C PRO A 221 17.89 3.11 2.12
#